data_AF-A0A949KYD8-F1
#
_entry.id   AF-A0A949KYD8-F1
#
_cell.length_a   1.000
_cell.length_b   1.000
_cell.length_c   1.000
_cell.angle_alpha   90.00
_cell.angle_beta   90.00
_cell.angle_gamma   90.00
#
_symmetry.space_group_name_H-M   'P 1'
#
loop_
_entity.id
_entity.type
_entity.pdbx_description
1 polymer ?
#
loop_
_entity_poly.entity_id
_entity_poly.type
_entity_poly.pdbx_seq_one_letter_code
_entity_poly.pdbx_strand_id
1 'polypeptide(L)'
;MIRESELFSHWSFESFTPGSIPRLKYNAFRQIHRQTSFCFSLLARFEELSMGQTVVDWCRVSGLAARLSAAIRDLVDQLQVMNPVEFMDAHDWVAKLSFYTRLATEHAALSARPPYLLALDSPDAQSAHSWVLRALATEHVGPVLVATPSLYQYFIEANDLRDRLDALLGRLDVTNEVATKQLGGQAQALLRAGVLPQRLQAELEIAAVELAPGGKFMELRIFAGTGDDAVLIGEDSGVRPADFVAAWLEAAACKFSPSALALRLSLGLADDEHPLTVAAFAADGPGKAQTCHLWNGQADSAALVARLDQILPRVTRLHVFKSQGEVLRPEHCRSLHDLVCLCMERGLAQIFSFAGQPARGLAGIKQLRLEIPVVINIFNLGGGLFPSAAERAAITMEDVRSIPAWSLFLGLVCPAVPWSGAHQDESLSMPHYSSYAVLSQFFMHCTLRLEQNLYVAECSCEEGSEKYVRFQFKGGAGSRAQRRGRQRVMRLILKGEGFDVVSRGDYLEAMRSGEEDVLLQRNLVCLGLLMAWVQSSGVEALGGMTPEQGRDLFRALFVSSLSNPG
;
A
#
# COMPACT_ATOMS: atom_id res chain seq x y z
N MET A 1 -12.41 0.03 10.95
CA MET A 1 -11.39 -0.41 11.93
C MET A 1 -11.23 -1.90 11.69
N ILE A 2 -10.03 -2.40 11.37
CA ILE A 2 -9.82 -3.84 11.12
C ILE A 2 -9.95 -4.53 12.48
N ARG A 3 -10.98 -5.36 12.68
CA ARG A 3 -11.17 -6.12 13.92
C ARG A 3 -10.04 -7.17 13.96
N GLU A 4 -9.33 -7.31 15.07
CA GLU A 4 -8.23 -8.28 15.15
C GLU A 4 -8.74 -9.72 14.96
N SER A 5 -7.89 -10.62 14.47
CA SER A 5 -8.20 -12.05 14.38
C SER A 5 -8.37 -12.62 15.78
N GLU A 6 -9.41 -13.44 15.99
CA GLU A 6 -9.63 -14.14 17.27
C GLU A 6 -8.88 -15.46 17.35
N LEU A 7 -8.03 -15.77 16.36
CA LEU A 7 -7.15 -16.93 16.39
C LEU A 7 -6.47 -17.10 17.75
N PHE A 8 -5.96 -16.02 18.36
CA PHE A 8 -5.20 -16.09 19.62
C PHE A 8 -6.04 -16.11 20.89
N SER A 9 -7.36 -15.85 20.84
CA SER A 9 -8.23 -16.12 21.99
C SER A 9 -8.54 -17.62 22.08
N HIS A 10 -8.76 -18.29 20.94
CA HIS A 10 -9.01 -19.73 20.89
C HIS A 10 -7.72 -20.56 20.91
N TRP A 11 -6.66 -20.07 20.27
CA TRP A 11 -5.32 -20.68 20.27
C TRP A 11 -4.47 -20.08 21.39
N SER A 12 -4.84 -20.33 22.64
CA SER A 12 -4.15 -19.79 23.80
C SER A 12 -2.82 -20.51 24.08
N PHE A 13 -1.96 -19.92 24.92
CA PHE A 13 -0.76 -20.59 25.43
C PHE A 13 -1.08 -21.93 26.14
N GLU A 14 -2.24 -22.01 26.77
CA GLU A 14 -2.68 -23.17 27.54
C GLU A 14 -3.24 -24.29 26.64
N SER A 15 -3.56 -23.98 25.38
CA SER A 15 -3.99 -24.94 24.36
C SER A 15 -2.85 -25.87 23.91
N PHE A 16 -1.61 -25.58 24.30
CA PHE A 16 -0.45 -26.41 24.04
C PHE A 16 -0.11 -27.29 25.23
N THR A 17 0.56 -28.43 25.00
CA THR A 17 1.04 -29.29 26.09
C THR A 17 1.90 -28.45 27.04
N PRO A 18 1.68 -28.46 28.37
CA PRO A 18 2.44 -27.62 29.29
C PRO A 18 3.96 -27.76 29.08
N GLY A 19 4.64 -26.65 28.79
CA GLY A 19 6.08 -26.60 28.53
C GLY A 19 6.51 -26.80 27.06
N SER A 20 5.59 -27.02 26.13
CA SER A 20 5.92 -27.26 24.70
C SER A 20 6.30 -25.99 23.94
N ILE A 21 5.62 -24.86 24.18
CA ILE A 21 5.96 -23.56 23.57
C ILE A 21 6.32 -22.57 24.68
N PRO A 22 7.40 -21.78 24.56
CA PRO A 22 7.64 -20.63 25.44
C PRO A 22 6.69 -19.47 25.14
N ARG A 23 6.12 -18.82 26.17
CA ARG A 23 5.17 -17.70 26.03
C ARG A 23 5.72 -16.56 25.16
N LEU A 24 7.03 -16.34 25.25
CA LEU A 24 7.76 -15.38 24.42
C LEU A 24 7.59 -15.67 22.92
N LYS A 25 7.76 -16.93 22.50
CA LYS A 25 7.65 -17.35 21.08
C LYS A 25 6.22 -17.30 20.58
N TYR A 26 5.27 -17.68 21.42
CA TYR A 26 3.84 -17.55 21.12
C TYR A 26 3.45 -16.08 20.88
N ASN A 27 3.88 -15.17 21.77
CA ASN A 27 3.61 -13.74 21.62
C ASN A 27 4.28 -13.16 20.35
N ALA A 28 5.50 -13.60 20.04
CA ALA A 28 6.20 -13.20 18.82
C ALA A 28 5.42 -13.63 17.57
N PHE A 29 4.95 -14.88 17.52
CA PHE A 29 4.11 -15.35 16.43
C PHE A 29 2.79 -14.58 16.31
N ARG A 30 2.14 -14.26 17.44
CA ARG A 30 0.96 -13.38 17.45
C ARG A 30 1.25 -12.01 16.84
N GLN A 31 2.42 -11.45 17.15
CA GLN A 31 2.84 -10.19 16.58
C GLN A 31 3.15 -10.31 15.07
N ILE A 32 3.77 -11.40 14.62
CA ILE A 32 3.96 -11.71 13.19
C ILE A 32 2.62 -11.68 12.46
N HIS A 33 1.61 -12.39 12.97
CA HIS A 33 0.31 -12.48 12.33
C HIS A 33 -0.37 -11.11 12.17
N ARG A 34 -0.41 -10.32 13.26
CA ARG A 34 -0.96 -8.95 13.25
C ARG A 34 -0.22 -8.06 12.25
N GLN A 35 1.10 -8.11 12.27
CA GLN A 35 1.94 -7.26 11.44
C GLN A 35 1.83 -7.64 9.95
N THR A 36 1.66 -8.92 9.63
CA THR A 36 1.39 -9.37 8.26
C THR A 36 0.08 -8.80 7.72
N SER A 37 -1.00 -8.82 8.51
CA SER A 37 -2.26 -8.16 8.12
C SER A 37 -2.07 -6.67 7.85
N PHE A 38 -1.28 -5.99 8.69
CA PHE A 38 -0.94 -4.58 8.47
C PHE A 38 -0.14 -4.37 7.17
N CYS A 39 0.87 -5.20 6.90
CA CYS A 39 1.62 -5.17 5.64
C CYS A 39 0.73 -5.37 4.41
N PHE A 40 -0.20 -6.34 4.43
CA PHE A 40 -1.17 -6.51 3.34
C PHE A 40 -2.06 -5.28 3.15
N SER A 41 -2.45 -4.61 4.23
CA SER A 41 -3.21 -3.35 4.15
C SER A 41 -2.41 -2.21 3.49
N LEU A 42 -1.08 -2.16 3.70
CA LEU A 42 -0.20 -1.18 3.06
C LEU A 42 0.01 -1.52 1.58
N LEU A 43 0.23 -2.79 1.24
CA LEU A 43 0.30 -3.27 -0.15
C LEU A 43 -0.98 -2.94 -0.93
N ALA A 44 -2.15 -3.09 -0.29
CA ALA A 44 -3.43 -2.71 -0.90
C ALA A 44 -3.54 -1.21 -1.22
N ARG A 45 -2.96 -0.33 -0.38
CA ARG A 45 -2.92 1.12 -0.65
C ARG A 45 -2.08 1.47 -1.88
N PHE A 46 -0.97 0.75 -2.12
CA PHE A 46 -0.20 0.91 -3.35
C PHE A 46 -1.02 0.55 -4.59
N GLU A 47 -1.75 -0.57 -4.53
CA GLU A 47 -2.64 -0.98 -5.62
C GLU A 47 -3.80 0.01 -5.84
N GLU A 48 -4.37 0.60 -4.78
CA GLU A 48 -5.36 1.68 -4.89
C GLU A 48 -4.83 2.90 -5.65
N LEU A 49 -3.64 3.39 -5.30
CA LEU A 49 -3.02 4.53 -6.00
C LEU A 49 -2.77 4.18 -7.48
N SER A 50 -2.39 2.94 -7.77
CA SER A 50 -2.17 2.45 -9.14
C SER A 50 -3.44 2.41 -10.01
N MET A 51 -4.63 2.57 -9.41
CA MET A 51 -5.89 2.64 -10.14
C MET A 51 -6.16 4.01 -10.78
N GLY A 52 -5.40 5.05 -10.40
CA GLY A 52 -5.57 6.40 -10.94
C GLY A 52 -6.89 7.10 -10.55
N GLN A 53 -7.51 6.69 -9.43
CA GLN A 53 -8.75 7.32 -8.93
C GLN A 53 -8.49 8.53 -8.03
N THR A 54 -7.25 8.69 -7.56
CA THR A 54 -6.81 9.76 -6.67
C THR A 54 -5.54 10.38 -7.23
N VAL A 55 -5.39 11.68 -7.04
CA VAL A 55 -4.20 12.43 -7.43
C VAL A 55 -3.53 12.90 -6.15
N VAL A 56 -2.40 12.29 -5.81
CA VAL A 56 -1.73 12.47 -4.51
C VAL A 56 -0.29 12.90 -4.67
N ASP A 57 0.31 13.40 -3.59
CA ASP A 57 1.72 13.74 -3.55
C ASP A 57 2.63 12.51 -3.56
N TRP A 58 3.80 12.63 -4.20
CA TRP A 58 4.81 11.58 -4.18
C TRP A 58 5.33 11.28 -2.76
N CYS A 59 5.34 12.27 -1.85
CA CYS A 59 5.62 12.05 -0.42
C CYS A 59 4.71 10.97 0.20
N ARG A 60 3.45 10.83 -0.28
CA ARG A 60 2.54 9.78 0.17
C ARG A 60 3.01 8.40 -0.28
N VAL A 61 3.54 8.28 -1.50
CA VAL A 61 4.08 7.03 -2.05
C VAL A 61 5.35 6.63 -1.30
N SER A 62 6.31 7.54 -1.16
CA SER A 62 7.54 7.32 -0.41
C SER A 62 7.26 6.98 1.05
N GLY A 63 6.32 7.68 1.70
CA GLY A 63 5.89 7.37 3.06
C GLY A 63 5.23 6.00 3.20
N LEU A 64 4.44 5.55 2.23
CA LEU A 64 3.89 4.19 2.20
C LEU A 64 5.01 3.14 2.08
N ALA A 65 6.01 3.38 1.24
CA ALA A 65 7.15 2.46 1.05
C ALA A 65 8.00 2.33 2.32
N ALA A 66 8.28 3.46 2.98
CA ALA A 66 8.99 3.51 4.25
C ALA A 66 8.23 2.75 5.35
N ARG A 67 6.92 2.99 5.47
CA ARG A 67 6.06 2.30 6.45
C ARG A 67 5.99 0.79 6.21
N LEU A 68 5.89 0.35 4.95
CA LEU A 68 5.90 -1.07 4.62
C LEU A 68 7.25 -1.71 4.93
N SER A 69 8.35 -1.04 4.62
CA SER A 69 9.70 -1.51 4.94
C SER A 69 9.95 -1.63 6.45
N ALA A 70 9.52 -0.62 7.22
CA ALA A 70 9.55 -0.69 8.68
C ALA A 70 8.69 -1.84 9.20
N ALA A 71 7.48 -2.00 8.65
CA ALA A 71 6.59 -3.05 9.08
C ALA A 71 7.14 -4.47 8.82
N ILE A 72 7.87 -4.65 7.72
CA ILE A 72 8.56 -5.91 7.39
C ILE A 72 9.78 -6.11 8.29
N ARG A 73 10.50 -5.05 8.67
CA ARG A 73 11.57 -5.15 9.67
C ARG A 73 11.02 -5.68 11.00
N ASP A 74 9.89 -5.14 11.46
CA ASP A 74 9.23 -5.64 12.68
C ASP A 74 8.88 -7.13 12.57
N LEU A 75 8.46 -7.63 11.39
CA LEU A 75 8.22 -9.06 11.17
C LEU A 75 9.49 -9.88 11.39
N VAL A 76 10.62 -9.41 10.87
CA VAL A 76 11.90 -10.08 11.01
C VAL A 76 12.41 -10.05 12.46
N ASP A 77 12.21 -8.95 13.18
CA ASP A 77 12.53 -8.86 14.60
C ASP A 77 11.79 -9.96 15.39
N GLN A 78 10.51 -10.17 15.07
CA GLN A 78 9.74 -11.24 15.71
C GLN A 78 10.22 -12.64 15.32
N LEU A 79 10.67 -12.86 14.09
CA LEU A 79 11.30 -14.14 13.71
C LEU A 79 12.54 -14.41 14.54
N GLN A 80 13.40 -13.40 14.74
CA GLN A 80 14.58 -13.53 15.59
C GLN A 80 14.20 -13.86 17.04
N VAL A 81 13.12 -13.28 17.57
CA VAL A 81 12.59 -13.67 18.90
C VAL A 81 12.14 -15.14 18.92
N MET A 82 11.55 -15.65 17.84
CA MET A 82 11.15 -17.06 17.75
C MET A 82 12.36 -18.01 17.71
N ASN A 83 13.38 -17.67 16.91
CA ASN A 83 14.60 -18.46 16.78
C ASN A 83 15.81 -17.59 16.36
N PRO A 84 16.62 -17.12 17.32
CA PRO A 84 17.74 -16.21 17.03
C PRO A 84 18.82 -16.83 16.13
N VAL A 85 19.03 -18.15 16.24
CA VAL A 85 20.09 -18.85 15.50
C VAL A 85 19.68 -19.05 14.04
N GLU A 86 18.44 -19.48 13.79
CA GLU A 86 17.95 -19.70 12.42
C GLU A 86 17.78 -18.38 11.64
N PHE A 87 17.44 -17.28 12.34
CA PHE A 87 17.14 -15.98 11.72
C PHE A 87 18.20 -14.91 12.01
N MET A 88 19.42 -15.31 12.35
CA MET A 88 20.52 -14.39 12.67
C MET A 88 20.71 -13.31 11.58
N ASP A 89 20.70 -13.72 10.31
CA ASP A 89 20.94 -12.84 9.16
C ASP A 89 19.64 -12.36 8.48
N ALA A 90 18.48 -12.56 9.09
CA ALA A 90 17.20 -12.28 8.44
C ALA A 90 16.98 -10.78 8.12
N HIS A 91 17.72 -9.90 8.78
CA HIS A 91 17.74 -8.46 8.47
C HIS A 91 18.33 -8.15 7.09
N ASP A 92 19.26 -8.97 6.59
CA ASP A 92 19.86 -8.79 5.27
C ASP A 92 18.84 -8.99 4.15
N TRP A 93 17.83 -9.83 4.39
CA TRP A 93 16.73 -10.07 3.45
C TRP A 93 15.95 -8.77 3.19
N VAL A 94 15.65 -8.03 4.26
CA VAL A 94 14.91 -6.75 4.20
C VAL A 94 15.80 -5.64 3.68
N ALA A 95 17.05 -5.56 4.16
CA ALA A 95 17.97 -4.49 3.79
C ALA A 95 18.13 -4.38 2.27
N LYS A 96 18.31 -5.50 1.58
CA LYS A 96 18.46 -5.52 0.11
C LYS A 96 17.22 -5.01 -0.61
N LEU A 97 16.04 -5.54 -0.29
CA LEU A 97 14.81 -5.18 -1.02
C LEU A 97 14.33 -3.78 -0.65
N SER A 98 14.39 -3.39 0.62
CA SER A 98 14.06 -2.03 1.04
C SER A 98 15.01 -0.99 0.46
N PHE A 99 16.31 -1.29 0.28
CA PHE A 99 17.24 -0.40 -0.42
C PHE A 99 16.77 -0.12 -1.85
N TYR A 100 16.42 -1.15 -2.61
CA TYR A 100 15.95 -0.99 -3.99
C TYR A 100 14.59 -0.31 -4.10
N THR A 101 13.69 -0.53 -3.14
CA THR A 101 12.42 0.20 -3.09
C THR A 101 12.68 1.67 -2.79
N ARG A 102 13.53 1.97 -1.79
CA ARG A 102 13.87 3.34 -1.41
C ARG A 102 14.51 4.09 -2.58
N LEU A 103 15.50 3.48 -3.23
CA LEU A 103 16.16 4.06 -4.41
C LEU A 103 15.16 4.35 -5.55
N ALA A 104 14.12 3.53 -5.71
CA ALA A 104 13.11 3.74 -6.74
C ALA A 104 12.04 4.79 -6.35
N THR A 105 11.91 5.11 -5.06
CA THR A 105 11.02 6.16 -4.55
C THR A 105 11.76 7.48 -4.29
N GLU A 106 13.08 7.44 -4.14
CA GLU A 106 13.94 8.62 -4.04
C GLU A 106 13.89 9.42 -5.35
N HIS A 107 14.01 10.74 -5.22
CA HIS A 107 14.11 11.68 -6.31
C HIS A 107 15.31 12.60 -6.11
N ALA A 108 15.81 13.14 -7.22
CA ALA A 108 16.90 14.10 -7.18
C ALA A 108 16.39 15.43 -6.60
N ALA A 109 16.79 15.73 -5.37
CA ALA A 109 16.53 17.03 -4.77
C ALA A 109 17.23 18.14 -5.58
N LEU A 110 16.56 19.28 -5.71
CA LEU A 110 17.17 20.49 -6.26
C LEU A 110 18.28 20.99 -5.34
N SER A 111 19.35 21.51 -5.94
CA SER A 111 20.50 22.04 -5.20
C SER A 111 20.15 23.33 -4.44
N ALA A 112 20.45 23.39 -3.14
CA ALA A 112 20.39 24.60 -2.33
C ALA A 112 21.63 25.52 -2.48
N ARG A 113 22.52 25.23 -3.44
CA ARG A 113 23.75 26.00 -3.67
C ARG A 113 23.48 27.23 -4.54
N PRO A 114 24.23 28.33 -4.33
CA PRO A 114 24.13 29.54 -5.14
C PRO A 114 24.42 29.27 -6.62
N PRO A 115 23.96 30.14 -7.53
CA PRO A 115 23.42 31.49 -7.28
C PRO A 115 21.95 31.51 -6.83
N TYR A 116 21.62 32.36 -5.85
CA TYR A 116 20.26 32.58 -5.34
C TYR A 116 19.49 33.65 -6.13
N LEU A 117 20.22 34.61 -6.67
CA LEU A 117 19.74 35.69 -7.50
C LEU A 117 20.57 35.77 -8.78
N LEU A 118 19.90 36.14 -9.87
CA LEU A 118 20.53 36.39 -11.17
C LEU A 118 19.87 37.61 -11.81
N ALA A 119 20.67 38.58 -12.23
CA ALA A 119 20.19 39.64 -13.12
C ALA A 119 20.30 39.15 -14.58
N LEU A 120 19.21 39.30 -15.33
CA LEU A 120 19.13 38.93 -16.74
C LEU A 120 18.76 40.17 -17.58
N ASP A 121 19.67 40.56 -18.46
CA ASP A 121 19.52 41.75 -19.32
C ASP A 121 19.24 41.39 -20.79
N SER A 122 19.56 40.16 -21.19
CA SER A 122 19.38 39.68 -22.56
C SER A 122 19.01 38.20 -22.59
N PRO A 123 18.08 37.78 -23.49
CA PRO A 123 17.71 36.37 -23.66
C PRO A 123 18.85 35.49 -24.17
N ASP A 124 19.91 36.07 -24.74
CA ASP A 124 21.11 35.36 -25.21
C ASP A 124 22.15 35.10 -24.11
N ALA A 125 21.88 35.51 -22.86
CA ALA A 125 22.76 35.23 -21.74
C ALA A 125 22.96 33.70 -21.57
N GLN A 126 24.20 33.26 -21.36
CA GLN A 126 24.55 31.87 -21.05
C GLN A 126 24.14 31.49 -19.62
N SER A 127 22.84 31.56 -19.34
CA SER A 127 22.22 31.21 -18.05
C SER A 127 21.16 30.14 -18.27
N ALA A 128 21.07 29.19 -17.34
CA ALA A 128 19.99 28.20 -17.32
C ALA A 128 18.59 28.82 -17.11
N HIS A 129 18.53 30.11 -16.72
CA HIS A 129 17.29 30.86 -16.50
C HIS A 129 16.95 31.86 -17.62
N SER A 130 17.68 31.87 -18.74
CA SER A 130 17.39 32.78 -19.87
C SER A 130 15.99 32.59 -20.47
N TRP A 131 15.39 31.40 -20.28
CA TRP A 131 14.00 31.12 -20.66
C TRP A 131 12.99 32.07 -20.00
N VAL A 132 13.30 32.63 -18.82
CA VAL A 132 12.42 33.58 -18.11
C VAL A 132 12.17 34.82 -18.95
N LEU A 133 13.20 35.35 -19.62
CA LEU A 133 13.04 36.52 -20.50
C LEU A 133 12.16 36.21 -21.71
N ARG A 134 12.20 34.97 -22.22
CA ARG A 134 11.30 34.53 -23.30
C ARG A 134 9.86 34.40 -22.82
N ALA A 135 9.66 33.87 -21.61
CA ALA A 135 8.33 33.78 -20.99
C ALA A 135 7.71 35.17 -20.72
N LEU A 136 8.55 36.18 -20.47
CA LEU A 136 8.13 37.56 -20.20
C LEU A 136 8.14 38.48 -21.44
N ALA A 137 8.52 37.98 -22.62
CA ALA A 137 8.76 38.81 -23.80
C ALA A 137 7.54 39.64 -24.26
N THR A 138 6.32 39.20 -23.92
CA THR A 138 5.07 39.91 -24.21
C THR A 138 4.74 41.00 -23.20
N GLU A 139 5.38 41.01 -22.04
CA GLU A 139 5.03 41.87 -20.90
C GLU A 139 6.12 42.88 -20.57
N HIS A 140 7.39 42.56 -20.83
CA HIS A 140 8.52 43.42 -20.44
C HIS A 140 9.72 43.28 -21.38
N VAL A 141 10.51 44.37 -21.51
CA VAL A 141 11.69 44.46 -22.40
C VAL A 141 12.93 44.99 -21.67
N GLY A 142 12.89 45.14 -20.34
CA GLY A 142 14.00 45.63 -19.51
C GLY A 142 14.69 44.53 -18.68
N PRO A 143 15.60 44.92 -17.77
CA PRO A 143 16.33 43.97 -16.92
C PRO A 143 15.37 43.24 -15.97
N VAL A 144 15.62 41.94 -15.78
CA VAL A 144 14.82 41.08 -14.90
C VAL A 144 15.71 40.49 -13.82
N LEU A 145 15.31 40.65 -12.56
CA LEU A 145 15.93 39.97 -11.43
C LEU A 145 15.23 38.64 -11.20
N VAL A 146 15.98 37.54 -11.23
CA VAL A 146 15.48 36.18 -11.05
C VAL A 146 15.93 35.63 -9.71
N ALA A 147 14.98 35.37 -8.83
CA ALA A 147 15.18 34.50 -7.67
C ALA A 147 15.09 33.04 -8.10
N THR A 148 16.20 32.32 -7.94
CA THR A 148 16.38 30.99 -8.49
C THR A 148 15.73 29.92 -7.61
N PRO A 149 15.49 28.70 -8.15
CA PRO A 149 15.04 27.56 -7.35
C PRO A 149 15.97 27.23 -6.17
N SER A 150 17.27 27.55 -6.28
CA SER A 150 18.22 27.35 -5.19
C SER A 150 17.89 28.19 -3.96
N LEU A 151 17.32 29.39 -4.12
CA LEU A 151 16.92 30.24 -2.99
C LEU A 151 15.78 29.58 -2.20
N TYR A 152 14.80 29.01 -2.90
CA TYR A 152 13.72 28.25 -2.27
C TYR A 152 14.28 27.04 -1.50
N GLN A 153 15.17 26.24 -2.11
CA GLN A 153 15.73 25.07 -1.42
C GLN A 153 16.57 25.46 -0.20
N TYR A 154 17.40 26.50 -0.33
CA TYR A 154 18.16 27.04 0.79
C TYR A 154 17.24 27.52 1.92
N PHE A 155 16.15 28.21 1.60
CA PHE A 155 15.17 28.65 2.58
C PHE A 155 14.54 27.46 3.33
N ILE A 156 14.18 26.39 2.62
CA ILE A 156 13.61 25.17 3.21
C ILE A 156 14.62 24.50 4.16
N GLU A 157 15.89 24.38 3.75
CA GLU A 157 16.96 23.81 4.56
C GLU A 157 17.28 24.68 5.78
N ALA A 158 17.43 25.99 5.61
CA ALA A 158 17.79 26.92 6.69
C ALA A 158 16.72 27.03 7.79
N ASN A 159 15.49 26.61 7.50
CA ASN A 159 14.36 26.64 8.42
C ASN A 159 13.88 25.24 8.85
N ASP A 160 14.61 24.17 8.49
CA ASP A 160 14.25 22.78 8.78
C ASP A 160 12.80 22.42 8.38
N LEU A 161 12.33 22.95 7.23
CA LEU A 161 10.92 22.84 6.85
C LEU A 161 10.58 21.53 6.12
N ARG A 162 11.58 20.81 5.59
CA ARG A 162 11.38 19.65 4.70
C ARG A 162 10.49 18.58 5.33
N ASP A 163 10.85 18.06 6.50
CA ASP A 163 10.10 16.99 7.17
C ASP A 163 8.66 17.41 7.51
N ARG A 164 8.47 18.68 7.90
CA ARG A 164 7.15 19.24 8.26
C ARG A 164 6.27 19.38 7.02
N LEU A 165 6.83 19.80 5.89
CA LEU A 165 6.13 19.87 4.62
C LEU A 165 5.79 18.49 4.10
N ASP A 166 6.74 17.55 4.11
CA ASP A 166 6.53 16.18 3.64
C ASP A 166 5.43 15.46 4.45
N ALA A 167 5.34 15.73 5.76
CA ALA A 167 4.27 15.22 6.62
C ALA A 167 2.87 15.76 6.23
N LEU A 168 2.78 17.02 5.80
CA LEU A 168 1.54 17.62 5.29
C LEU A 168 1.21 17.07 3.89
N LEU A 169 2.19 17.10 2.98
CA LEU A 169 2.06 16.68 1.59
C LEU A 169 1.76 15.18 1.47
N GLY A 170 2.31 14.34 2.34
CA GLY A 170 1.99 12.90 2.39
C GLY A 170 0.53 12.57 2.69
N ARG A 171 -0.27 13.57 3.11
CA ARG A 171 -1.72 13.45 3.34
C ARG A 171 -2.56 14.05 2.21
N LEU A 172 -1.93 14.70 1.24
CA LEU A 172 -2.59 15.44 0.19
C LEU A 172 -3.29 14.49 -0.81
N ASP A 173 -4.48 14.90 -1.24
CA ASP A 173 -5.28 14.29 -2.29
C ASP A 173 -6.13 15.39 -2.93
N VAL A 174 -5.77 15.80 -4.15
CA VAL A 174 -6.40 16.96 -4.81
C VAL A 174 -7.82 16.67 -5.28
N THR A 175 -8.26 15.41 -5.25
CA THR A 175 -9.67 15.06 -5.45
C THR A 175 -10.55 15.52 -4.29
N ASN A 176 -9.96 15.78 -3.12
CA ASN A 176 -10.62 16.38 -1.98
C ASN A 176 -10.23 17.86 -1.84
N GLU A 177 -11.05 18.73 -2.43
CA GLU A 177 -10.80 20.18 -2.48
C GLU A 177 -10.70 20.81 -1.08
N VAL A 178 -11.54 20.39 -0.14
CA VAL A 178 -11.58 20.93 1.23
C VAL A 178 -10.28 20.59 1.96
N ALA A 179 -9.88 19.31 1.93
CA ALA A 179 -8.64 18.87 2.55
C ALA A 179 -7.42 19.53 1.89
N THR A 180 -7.44 19.69 0.56
CA THR A 180 -6.37 20.34 -0.20
C THR A 180 -6.19 21.80 0.20
N LYS A 181 -7.29 22.56 0.31
CA LYS A 181 -7.24 23.96 0.76
C LYS A 181 -6.71 24.08 2.19
N GLN A 182 -7.12 23.17 3.07
CA GLN A 182 -6.66 23.15 4.46
C GLN A 182 -5.17 22.82 4.58
N LEU A 183 -4.71 21.74 3.92
CA LEU A 183 -3.31 21.31 3.95
C LEU A 183 -2.39 22.31 3.25
N GLY A 184 -2.82 22.85 2.10
CA GLY A 184 -2.12 23.93 1.40
C GLY A 184 -1.96 25.17 2.28
N GLY A 185 -3.03 25.63 2.93
CA GLY A 185 -2.96 26.76 3.87
C GLY A 185 -2.02 26.53 5.05
N GLN A 186 -1.94 25.31 5.58
CA GLN A 186 -0.97 24.95 6.61
C GLN A 186 0.47 25.02 6.09
N ALA A 187 0.73 24.50 4.89
CA ALA A 187 2.05 24.60 4.26
C ALA A 187 2.44 26.07 4.01
N GLN A 188 1.52 26.89 3.51
CA GLN A 188 1.75 28.34 3.33
C GLN A 188 2.08 29.04 4.65
N ALA A 189 1.40 28.70 5.74
CA ALA A 189 1.70 29.25 7.06
C ALA A 189 3.10 28.87 7.56
N LEU A 190 3.59 27.65 7.22
CA LEU A 190 4.97 27.26 7.52
C LEU A 190 5.98 28.13 6.79
N LEU A 191 5.75 28.40 5.50
CA LEU A 191 6.63 29.27 4.71
C LEU A 191 6.65 30.70 5.24
N ARG A 192 5.48 31.27 5.57
CA ARG A 192 5.37 32.63 6.11
C ARG A 192 6.05 32.81 7.47
N ALA A 193 6.18 31.73 8.24
CA ALA A 193 6.85 31.76 9.54
C ALA A 193 8.38 31.62 9.43
N GLY A 194 8.91 31.22 8.27
CA GLY A 194 10.34 31.06 8.07
C GLY A 194 11.06 32.38 7.86
N VAL A 195 12.37 32.39 8.11
CA VAL A 195 13.21 33.58 8.05
C VAL A 195 14.46 33.28 7.24
N LEU A 196 14.87 34.22 6.38
CA LEU A 196 16.16 34.16 5.69
C LEU A 196 17.29 34.73 6.57
N PRO A 197 18.54 34.28 6.45
CA PRO A 197 19.66 34.92 7.15
C PRO A 197 19.79 36.40 6.76
N GLN A 198 20.08 37.27 7.73
CA GLN A 198 20.14 38.73 7.53
C GLN A 198 21.03 39.15 6.35
N ARG A 199 22.17 38.49 6.16
CA ARG A 199 23.07 38.78 5.04
C ARG A 199 22.38 38.58 3.69
N LEU A 200 21.67 37.47 3.54
CA LEU A 200 20.97 37.16 2.28
C LEU A 200 19.76 38.06 2.08
N GLN A 201 19.05 38.44 3.16
CA GLN A 201 18.00 39.46 3.10
C GLN A 201 18.53 40.79 2.56
N ALA A 202 19.64 41.27 3.10
CA ALA A 202 20.27 42.51 2.64
C ALA A 202 20.72 42.42 1.17
N GLU A 203 21.32 41.30 0.75
CA GLU A 203 21.71 41.06 -0.65
C GLU A 203 20.48 41.10 -1.60
N LEU A 204 19.34 40.50 -1.19
CA LEU A 204 18.08 40.53 -1.94
C LEU A 204 17.49 41.95 -2.06
N GLU A 205 17.46 42.70 -0.96
CA GLU A 205 16.93 44.06 -0.92
C GLU A 205 17.77 45.04 -1.75
N ILE A 206 19.11 44.93 -1.68
CA ILE A 206 20.01 45.75 -2.50
C ILE A 206 19.76 45.50 -3.98
N ALA A 207 19.70 44.24 -4.40
CA ALA A 207 19.42 43.89 -5.80
C ALA A 207 18.05 44.40 -6.27
N ALA A 208 17.03 44.36 -5.39
CA ALA A 208 15.71 44.91 -5.69
C ALA A 208 15.72 46.44 -5.84
N VAL A 209 16.48 47.15 -5.01
CA VAL A 209 16.64 48.62 -5.09
C VAL A 209 17.38 49.03 -6.35
N GLU A 210 18.41 48.27 -6.75
CA GLU A 210 19.16 48.49 -8.00
C GLU A 210 18.29 48.28 -9.24
N LEU A 211 17.39 47.30 -9.22
CA LEU A 211 16.45 47.02 -10.31
C LEU A 211 15.41 48.14 -10.50
N ALA A 212 14.88 48.70 -9.41
CA ALA A 212 13.81 49.70 -9.43
C ALA A 212 14.22 51.00 -8.70
N PRO A 213 15.15 51.78 -9.26
CA PRO A 213 15.64 53.00 -8.64
C PRO A 213 14.57 54.10 -8.61
N GLY A 214 14.69 55.04 -7.67
CA GLY A 214 13.84 56.24 -7.62
C GLY A 214 12.43 56.02 -7.05
N GLY A 215 12.21 54.93 -6.31
CA GLY A 215 10.93 54.64 -5.66
C GLY A 215 9.87 54.05 -6.59
N LYS A 216 10.30 53.47 -7.73
CA LYS A 216 9.43 52.67 -8.60
C LYS A 216 8.93 51.42 -7.88
N PHE A 217 7.81 50.90 -8.35
CA PHE A 217 7.30 49.62 -7.90
C PHE A 217 7.94 48.48 -8.69
N MET A 218 7.74 47.25 -8.21
CA MET A 218 8.11 46.03 -8.89
C MET A 218 6.87 45.18 -9.16
N GLU A 219 6.96 44.41 -10.22
CA GLU A 219 6.06 43.31 -10.53
C GLU A 219 6.81 42.00 -10.42
N LEU A 220 6.15 41.00 -9.83
CA LEU A 220 6.67 39.65 -9.69
C LEU A 220 5.83 38.70 -10.53
N ARG A 221 6.51 37.78 -11.22
CA ARG A 221 5.92 36.65 -11.95
C ARG A 221 6.48 35.36 -11.37
N ILE A 222 5.57 34.47 -10.98
CA ILE A 222 5.88 33.28 -10.19
C ILE A 222 5.70 32.07 -11.09
N PHE A 223 6.81 31.44 -11.43
CA PHE A 223 6.85 30.29 -12.31
C PHE A 223 7.14 29.01 -11.53
N ALA A 224 6.43 27.94 -11.89
CA ALA A 224 6.75 26.60 -11.47
C ALA A 224 7.21 25.78 -12.67
N GLY A 225 8.32 25.04 -12.52
CA GLY A 225 8.99 24.35 -13.63
C GLY A 225 10.20 25.10 -14.17
N THR A 226 10.72 24.64 -15.30
CA THR A 226 11.94 25.17 -15.94
C THR A 226 11.82 25.10 -17.46
N GLY A 227 12.46 26.05 -18.15
CA GLY A 227 12.51 26.03 -19.61
C GLY A 227 11.12 26.25 -20.22
N ASP A 228 10.83 25.50 -21.27
CA ASP A 228 9.59 25.66 -22.04
C ASP A 228 8.38 25.01 -21.33
N ASP A 229 8.61 24.15 -20.34
CA ASP A 229 7.56 23.54 -19.51
C ASP A 229 7.18 24.40 -18.29
N ALA A 230 7.82 25.56 -18.10
CA ALA A 230 7.53 26.44 -16.99
C ALA A 230 6.13 27.07 -17.12
N VAL A 231 5.36 27.02 -16.03
CA VAL A 231 4.00 27.53 -15.97
C VAL A 231 3.92 28.69 -14.99
N LEU A 232 3.28 29.79 -15.41
CA LEU A 232 2.98 30.91 -14.53
C LEU A 232 1.87 30.49 -13.54
N ILE A 233 2.20 30.42 -12.25
CA ILE A 233 1.28 29.99 -11.19
C ILE A 233 0.75 31.15 -10.35
N GLY A 234 1.44 32.28 -10.39
CA GLY A 234 1.01 33.49 -9.69
C GLY A 234 1.72 34.75 -10.17
N GLU A 235 1.18 35.88 -9.75
CA GLU A 235 1.70 37.22 -10.02
C GLU A 235 1.45 38.10 -8.79
N ASP A 236 2.35 39.05 -8.58
CA ASP A 236 2.22 40.09 -7.56
C ASP A 236 2.64 41.43 -8.16
N SER A 237 1.97 42.52 -7.80
CA SER A 237 2.21 43.83 -8.39
C SER A 237 2.15 44.94 -7.35
N GLY A 238 2.92 46.01 -7.57
CA GLY A 238 2.98 47.11 -6.62
C GLY A 238 3.90 46.84 -5.43
N VAL A 239 4.86 45.92 -5.58
CA VAL A 239 5.82 45.58 -4.53
C VAL A 239 6.88 46.68 -4.44
N ARG A 240 7.18 47.14 -3.22
CA ARG A 240 8.29 48.08 -3.00
C ARG A 240 9.60 47.31 -2.89
N PRO A 241 10.74 47.86 -3.36
CA PRO A 241 12.05 47.21 -3.21
C PRO A 241 12.39 46.80 -1.76
N ALA A 242 12.00 47.62 -0.78
CA ALA A 242 12.22 47.33 0.64
C ALA A 242 11.36 46.15 1.17
N ASP A 243 10.25 45.84 0.50
CA ASP A 243 9.33 44.75 0.88
C ASP A 243 9.59 43.48 0.05
N PHE A 244 10.67 43.45 -0.74
CA PHE A 244 10.95 42.36 -1.69
C PHE A 244 11.02 40.98 -1.04
N VAL A 245 11.67 40.88 0.13
CA VAL A 245 11.79 39.62 0.86
C VAL A 245 10.43 39.10 1.30
N ALA A 246 9.57 39.99 1.82
CA ALA A 246 8.21 39.62 2.23
C ALA A 246 7.36 39.19 1.02
N ALA A 247 7.44 39.93 -0.09
CA ALA A 247 6.77 39.57 -1.34
C ALA A 247 7.27 38.23 -1.90
N TRP A 248 8.58 37.96 -1.82
CA TRP A 248 9.15 36.68 -2.24
C TRP A 248 8.64 35.51 -1.38
N LEU A 249 8.49 35.70 -0.06
CA LEU A 249 7.90 34.67 0.82
C LEU A 249 6.45 34.36 0.45
N GLU A 250 5.65 35.39 0.17
CA GLU A 250 4.29 35.19 -0.33
C GLU A 250 4.28 34.54 -1.73
N ALA A 251 5.24 34.88 -2.60
CA ALA A 251 5.40 34.24 -3.89
C ALA A 251 5.75 32.74 -3.75
N ALA A 252 6.62 32.39 -2.81
CA ALA A 252 6.93 31.00 -2.49
C ALA A 252 5.72 30.24 -1.93
N ALA A 253 4.87 30.92 -1.14
CA ALA A 253 3.61 30.36 -0.66
C ALA A 253 2.62 30.04 -1.80
N CYS A 254 2.70 30.69 -2.96
CA CYS A 254 1.87 30.32 -4.12
C CYS A 254 2.07 28.87 -4.57
N LYS A 255 3.24 28.27 -4.33
CA LYS A 255 3.53 26.86 -4.66
C LYS A 255 2.57 25.86 -3.99
N PHE A 256 1.98 26.26 -2.86
CA PHE A 256 1.04 25.46 -2.08
C PHE A 256 -0.42 25.91 -2.23
N SER A 257 -0.72 26.78 -3.20
CA SER A 257 -2.10 27.10 -3.55
C SER A 257 -2.79 25.86 -4.13
N PRO A 258 -4.13 25.71 -4.00
CA PRO A 258 -4.85 24.59 -4.60
C PRO A 258 -4.59 24.43 -6.11
N SER A 259 -4.44 25.56 -6.83
CA SER A 259 -4.15 25.59 -8.26
C SER A 259 -2.75 25.07 -8.58
N ALA A 260 -1.72 25.55 -7.86
CA ALA A 260 -0.34 25.10 -8.05
C ALA A 260 -0.12 23.64 -7.61
N LEU A 261 -0.80 23.21 -6.54
CA LEU A 261 -0.78 21.80 -6.10
C LEU A 261 -1.40 20.90 -7.16
N ALA A 262 -2.55 21.26 -7.72
CA ALA A 262 -3.20 20.47 -8.76
C ALA A 262 -2.31 20.37 -10.03
N LEU A 263 -1.65 21.45 -10.44
CA LEU A 263 -0.65 21.42 -11.51
C LEU A 263 0.49 20.44 -11.21
N ARG A 264 1.17 20.61 -10.06
CA ARG A 264 2.34 19.80 -9.69
C ARG A 264 2.01 18.31 -9.61
N LEU A 265 0.90 17.97 -8.95
CA LEU A 265 0.52 16.57 -8.77
C LEU A 265 0.06 15.92 -10.07
N SER A 266 -0.46 16.71 -11.03
CA SER A 266 -0.75 16.21 -12.38
C SER A 266 0.49 15.80 -13.15
N LEU A 267 1.65 16.38 -12.82
CA LEU A 267 2.95 16.00 -13.35
C LEU A 267 3.59 14.83 -12.57
N GLY A 268 2.96 14.34 -11.50
CA GLY A 268 3.49 13.25 -10.67
C GLY A 268 4.76 13.60 -9.91
N LEU A 269 4.99 14.89 -9.65
CA LEU A 269 6.22 15.42 -9.04
C LEU A 269 6.08 15.66 -7.53
N ALA A 270 7.13 15.37 -6.77
CA ALA A 270 7.33 15.83 -5.40
C ALA A 270 7.56 17.35 -5.34
N ASP A 271 7.52 17.94 -4.15
CA ASP A 271 7.75 19.38 -3.96
C ASP A 271 9.13 19.83 -4.47
N ASP A 272 10.17 19.10 -4.10
CA ASP A 272 11.56 19.36 -4.47
C ASP A 272 11.91 18.97 -5.91
N GLU A 273 10.99 18.34 -6.65
CA GLU A 273 11.12 18.07 -8.09
C GLU A 273 10.46 19.14 -8.97
N HIS A 274 9.68 20.07 -8.38
CA HIS A 274 9.01 21.15 -9.12
C HIS A 274 9.66 22.50 -8.74
N PRO A 275 10.63 22.98 -9.54
CA PRO A 275 11.37 24.20 -9.24
C PRO A 275 10.45 25.43 -9.15
N LEU A 276 10.74 26.32 -8.21
CA LEU A 276 10.10 27.63 -8.10
C LEU A 276 11.06 28.69 -8.60
N THR A 277 10.63 29.51 -9.56
CA THR A 277 11.39 30.66 -10.04
C THR A 277 10.53 31.91 -9.91
N VAL A 278 11.06 32.96 -9.28
CA VAL A 278 10.36 34.25 -9.15
C VAL A 278 11.13 35.29 -9.95
N ALA A 279 10.48 35.86 -10.96
CA ALA A 279 11.04 36.92 -11.79
C ALA A 279 10.48 38.26 -11.34
N ALA A 280 11.34 39.25 -11.14
CA ALA A 280 10.98 40.61 -10.75
C ALA A 280 11.48 41.61 -11.78
N PHE A 281 10.65 42.61 -12.10
CA PHE A 281 10.99 43.73 -12.99
C PHE A 281 10.33 45.03 -12.53
N ALA A 282 10.88 46.16 -12.95
CA ALA A 282 10.39 47.48 -12.54
C ALA A 282 9.05 47.83 -13.21
N ALA A 283 8.17 48.50 -12.47
CA ALA A 283 6.85 48.94 -12.90
C ALA A 283 6.55 50.37 -12.42
N ASP A 284 5.77 51.11 -13.20
CA ASP A 284 5.51 52.54 -13.00
C ASP A 284 4.28 52.85 -12.10
N GLY A 285 3.57 51.83 -11.60
CA GLY A 285 2.38 52.05 -10.76
C GLY A 285 2.04 50.90 -9.80
N PRO A 286 1.19 51.16 -8.77
CA PRO A 286 0.67 50.13 -7.90
C PRO A 286 -0.30 49.25 -8.68
N GLY A 287 0.08 47.99 -8.91
CA GLY A 287 -0.75 47.03 -9.63
C GLY A 287 -1.79 46.34 -8.75
N LYS A 288 -2.34 45.22 -9.26
CA LYS A 288 -3.32 44.41 -8.52
C LYS A 288 -2.62 43.59 -7.43
N ALA A 289 -3.36 43.30 -6.36
CA ALA A 289 -2.90 42.42 -5.28
C ALA A 289 -2.57 41.01 -5.81
N GLN A 290 -1.64 40.34 -5.11
CA GLN A 290 -1.18 39.00 -5.41
C GLN A 290 -2.30 38.01 -5.77
N THR A 291 -2.08 37.22 -6.83
CA THR A 291 -2.90 36.05 -7.16
C THR A 291 -2.03 34.81 -7.34
N CYS A 292 -2.48 33.67 -6.78
CA CYS A 292 -1.83 32.36 -6.90
C CYS A 292 -2.75 31.33 -7.60
N HIS A 293 -3.74 31.80 -8.36
CA HIS A 293 -4.80 30.99 -8.96
C HIS A 293 -4.81 31.11 -10.48
N LEU A 294 -3.63 31.00 -11.12
CA LEU A 294 -3.50 31.20 -12.56
C LEU A 294 -3.62 29.92 -13.38
N TRP A 295 -3.35 28.75 -12.81
CA TRP A 295 -3.55 27.48 -13.50
C TRP A 295 -5.00 26.98 -13.33
N ASN A 296 -5.65 26.71 -14.47
CA ASN A 296 -7.07 26.34 -14.57
C ASN A 296 -7.30 24.93 -15.14
N GLY A 297 -6.26 24.10 -15.23
CA GLY A 297 -6.38 22.73 -15.70
C GLY A 297 -7.09 21.81 -14.69
N GLN A 298 -7.40 20.59 -15.15
CA GLN A 298 -7.93 19.53 -14.29
C GLN A 298 -6.80 18.63 -13.79
N ALA A 299 -6.91 18.20 -12.53
CA ALA A 299 -5.92 17.31 -11.94
C ALA A 299 -5.94 15.93 -12.64
N ASP A 300 -4.78 15.42 -13.04
CA ASP A 300 -4.62 14.13 -13.71
C ASP A 300 -3.74 13.19 -12.87
N SER A 301 -4.05 11.89 -12.86
CA SER A 301 -3.23 10.88 -12.17
C SER A 301 -2.27 10.14 -13.12
N ALA A 302 -2.33 10.39 -14.44
CA ALA A 302 -1.58 9.63 -15.42
C ALA A 302 -0.07 9.59 -15.15
N ALA A 303 0.56 10.75 -14.86
CA ALA A 303 1.99 10.83 -14.57
C ALA A 303 2.35 10.10 -13.26
N LEU A 304 1.53 10.27 -12.20
CA LEU A 304 1.68 9.56 -10.94
C LEU A 304 1.61 8.03 -11.16
N VAL A 305 0.61 7.55 -11.90
CA VAL A 305 0.44 6.12 -12.18
C VAL A 305 1.60 5.60 -13.01
N ALA A 306 2.03 6.31 -14.06
CA ALA A 306 3.18 5.91 -14.87
C ALA A 306 4.46 5.76 -14.03
N ARG A 307 4.67 6.65 -13.05
CA ARG A 307 5.79 6.56 -12.11
C ARG A 307 5.62 5.42 -11.11
N LEU A 308 4.41 5.21 -10.57
CA LEU A 308 4.08 4.06 -9.70
C LEU A 308 4.33 2.72 -10.40
N ASP A 309 4.05 2.62 -11.69
CA ASP A 309 4.23 1.39 -12.48
C ASP A 309 5.66 0.89 -12.49
N GLN A 310 6.63 1.79 -12.35
CA GLN A 310 8.06 1.47 -12.27
C GLN A 310 8.43 0.82 -10.94
N ILE A 311 7.75 1.18 -9.84
CA ILE A 311 8.07 0.68 -8.49
C ILE A 311 7.26 -0.57 -8.11
N LEU A 312 6.03 -0.71 -8.61
CA LEU A 312 5.08 -1.76 -8.20
C LEU A 312 5.61 -3.20 -8.35
N PRO A 313 6.40 -3.56 -9.39
CA PRO A 313 7.00 -4.88 -9.48
C PRO A 313 7.87 -5.24 -8.27
N ARG A 314 8.51 -4.26 -7.61
CA ARG A 314 9.35 -4.48 -6.43
C ARG A 314 8.59 -4.36 -5.10
N VAL A 315 7.33 -3.95 -5.14
CA VAL A 315 6.51 -3.73 -3.94
C VAL A 315 5.39 -4.75 -3.84
N THR A 316 4.48 -4.78 -4.81
CA THR A 316 3.19 -5.49 -4.67
C THR A 316 3.11 -6.83 -5.39
N ARG A 317 3.95 -7.09 -6.39
CA ARG A 317 3.93 -8.36 -7.14
C ARG A 317 4.45 -9.53 -6.29
N LEU A 318 3.76 -10.67 -6.34
CA LEU A 318 4.17 -11.92 -5.70
C LEU A 318 4.94 -12.80 -6.71
N HIS A 319 6.19 -13.17 -6.40
CA HIS A 319 7.07 -13.95 -7.27
C HIS A 319 7.53 -15.28 -6.65
N VAL A 320 7.62 -15.38 -5.32
CA VAL A 320 8.31 -16.52 -4.67
C VAL A 320 7.54 -17.82 -4.84
N PHE A 321 6.22 -17.77 -5.01
CA PHE A 321 5.39 -18.95 -5.23
C PHE A 321 5.21 -19.19 -6.74
N LYS A 322 6.03 -20.07 -7.31
CA LYS A 322 5.88 -20.52 -8.70
C LYS A 322 4.99 -21.75 -8.83
N SER A 323 5.04 -22.64 -7.85
CA SER A 323 4.22 -23.86 -7.78
C SER A 323 3.87 -24.20 -6.33
N GLN A 324 2.81 -25.00 -6.14
CA GLN A 324 2.46 -25.50 -4.80
C GLN A 324 3.52 -26.47 -4.29
N GLY A 325 3.95 -26.32 -3.04
CA GLY A 325 4.95 -27.22 -2.43
C GLY A 325 6.41 -26.87 -2.74
N GLU A 326 6.71 -25.68 -3.29
CA GLU A 326 8.08 -25.19 -3.31
C GLU A 326 8.48 -24.59 -1.95
N VAL A 327 9.70 -24.86 -1.48
CA VAL A 327 10.24 -24.22 -0.27
C VAL A 327 10.54 -22.76 -0.56
N LEU A 328 9.98 -21.83 0.22
CA LEU A 328 10.30 -20.41 0.08
C LEU A 328 11.71 -20.13 0.56
N ARG A 329 12.53 -19.54 -0.29
CA ARG A 329 13.89 -19.15 0.07
C ARG A 329 14.05 -17.63 -0.03
N PRO A 330 14.79 -17.00 0.89
CA PRO A 330 15.03 -15.55 0.86
C PRO A 330 15.61 -15.08 -0.49
N GLU A 331 16.45 -15.89 -1.13
CA GLU A 331 17.12 -15.55 -2.39
C GLU A 331 16.13 -15.45 -3.57
N HIS A 332 14.94 -16.05 -3.44
CA HIS A 332 13.89 -15.99 -4.44
C HIS A 332 12.98 -14.77 -4.29
N CYS A 333 13.09 -14.02 -3.18
CA CYS A 333 12.28 -12.83 -2.94
C CYS A 333 12.69 -11.69 -3.87
N ARG A 334 11.72 -11.15 -4.62
CA ARG A 334 11.94 -10.06 -5.58
C ARG A 334 11.13 -8.81 -5.27
N SER A 335 10.22 -8.89 -4.29
CA SER A 335 9.40 -7.77 -3.85
C SER A 335 9.24 -7.71 -2.33
N LEU A 336 8.73 -6.59 -1.82
CA LEU A 336 8.33 -6.48 -0.41
C LEU A 336 7.17 -7.44 -0.06
N HIS A 337 6.24 -7.68 -0.99
CA HIS A 337 5.17 -8.66 -0.80
C HIS A 337 5.71 -10.09 -0.63
N ASP A 338 6.77 -10.45 -1.35
CA ASP A 338 7.45 -11.73 -1.21
C ASP A 338 7.99 -11.93 0.21
N LEU A 339 8.66 -10.91 0.76
CA LEU A 339 9.19 -10.95 2.13
C LEU A 339 8.10 -11.09 3.19
N VAL A 340 6.96 -10.42 3.02
CA VAL A 340 5.82 -10.56 3.94
C VAL A 340 5.35 -12.01 3.99
N CYS A 341 5.24 -12.67 2.83
CA CYS A 341 4.83 -14.06 2.76
C CYS A 341 5.89 -15.01 3.35
N LEU A 342 7.17 -14.78 3.04
CA LEU A 342 8.27 -15.55 3.61
C LEU A 342 8.27 -15.46 5.14
N CYS A 343 8.14 -14.26 5.71
CA CYS A 343 8.17 -14.10 7.16
C CYS A 343 7.00 -14.81 7.86
N MET A 344 5.80 -14.73 7.27
CA MET A 344 4.64 -15.46 7.78
C MET A 344 4.88 -16.99 7.75
N GLU A 345 5.35 -17.54 6.62
CA GLU A 345 5.65 -18.98 6.52
C GLU A 345 6.69 -19.41 7.57
N ARG A 346 7.76 -18.63 7.75
CA ARG A 346 8.82 -18.94 8.71
C ARG A 346 8.30 -18.88 10.16
N GLY A 347 7.47 -17.89 10.48
CA GLY A 347 6.82 -17.81 11.79
C GLY A 347 5.94 -19.02 12.07
N LEU A 348 5.17 -19.46 11.07
CA LEU A 348 4.35 -20.67 11.14
C LEU A 348 5.21 -21.92 11.35
N ALA A 349 6.26 -22.09 10.53
CA ALA A 349 7.17 -23.22 10.67
C ALA A 349 7.75 -23.33 12.09
N GLN A 350 8.13 -22.19 12.68
CA GLN A 350 8.63 -22.15 14.05
C GLN A 350 7.57 -22.52 15.07
N ILE A 351 6.40 -21.88 15.08
CA ILE A 351 5.38 -22.16 16.12
C ILE A 351 4.95 -23.62 16.07
N PHE A 352 4.92 -24.20 14.87
CA PHE A 352 4.55 -25.59 14.65
C PHE A 352 5.64 -26.59 15.02
N SER A 353 6.92 -26.24 14.89
CA SER A 353 8.01 -27.07 15.42
C SER A 353 7.87 -27.35 16.93
N PHE A 354 7.22 -26.45 17.67
CA PHE A 354 6.96 -26.60 19.11
C PHE A 354 5.66 -27.35 19.43
N ALA A 355 4.70 -27.44 18.49
CA ALA A 355 3.43 -28.13 18.69
C ALA A 355 3.57 -29.67 18.75
N GLY A 356 4.76 -30.20 18.47
CA GLY A 356 5.09 -31.62 18.56
C GLY A 356 5.55 -32.20 17.22
N GLN A 357 6.07 -33.43 17.26
CA GLN A 357 6.45 -34.13 16.03
C GLN A 357 5.20 -34.44 15.19
N PRO A 358 5.32 -34.40 13.84
CA PRO A 358 4.26 -34.87 12.95
C PRO A 358 3.75 -36.25 13.37
N ALA A 359 2.45 -36.48 13.20
CA ALA A 359 1.80 -37.78 13.43
C ALA A 359 1.73 -38.32 14.88
N ARG A 360 2.18 -37.58 15.90
CA ARG A 360 2.11 -38.06 17.30
C ARG A 360 0.85 -37.56 18.02
N GLY A 361 -0.12 -38.47 18.25
CA GLY A 361 -1.37 -38.16 18.92
C GLY A 361 -2.25 -37.16 18.17
N LEU A 362 -3.31 -36.66 18.83
CA LEU A 362 -4.26 -35.70 18.23
C LEU A 362 -3.75 -34.26 18.17
N ALA A 363 -2.72 -33.91 18.95
CA ALA A 363 -2.15 -32.56 19.00
C ALA A 363 -1.03 -32.35 17.96
N GLY A 364 -0.41 -33.44 17.48
CA GLY A 364 0.61 -33.37 16.44
C GLY A 364 0.04 -32.93 15.09
N ILE A 365 0.91 -32.37 14.24
CA ILE A 365 0.55 -31.88 12.90
C ILE A 365 0.01 -33.03 12.05
N LYS A 366 -1.13 -32.80 11.37
CA LYS A 366 -1.76 -33.73 10.43
C LYS A 366 -1.84 -33.11 9.05
N GLN A 367 -1.52 -33.86 8.00
CA GLN A 367 -1.70 -33.41 6.62
C GLN A 367 -3.08 -33.81 6.12
N LEU A 368 -3.99 -32.84 6.00
CA LEU A 368 -5.29 -33.07 5.37
C LEU A 368 -5.11 -33.14 3.86
N ARG A 369 -5.46 -34.31 3.31
CA ARG A 369 -5.57 -34.57 1.88
C ARG A 369 -7.03 -34.48 1.48
N LEU A 370 -7.30 -33.65 0.49
CA LEU A 370 -8.61 -33.49 -0.12
C LEU A 370 -8.58 -34.04 -1.54
N GLU A 371 -9.74 -34.22 -2.16
CA GLU A 371 -9.88 -34.66 -3.56
C GLU A 371 -9.53 -33.56 -4.58
N ILE A 372 -8.68 -32.62 -4.17
CA ILE A 372 -8.24 -31.46 -4.93
C ILE A 372 -6.73 -31.29 -4.71
N PRO A 373 -5.99 -30.61 -5.62
CA PRO A 373 -4.55 -30.44 -5.49
C PRO A 373 -4.22 -29.36 -4.46
N VAL A 374 -4.46 -29.65 -3.17
CA VAL A 374 -3.99 -28.86 -2.03
C VAL A 374 -3.70 -29.77 -0.84
N VAL A 375 -2.59 -29.52 -0.17
CA VAL A 375 -2.28 -30.13 1.13
C VAL A 375 -2.44 -29.06 2.20
N ILE A 376 -3.21 -29.35 3.24
CA ILE A 376 -3.49 -28.42 4.34
C ILE A 376 -2.91 -29.03 5.63
N ASN A 377 -1.98 -28.33 6.27
CA ASN A 377 -1.50 -28.77 7.59
C ASN A 377 -2.52 -28.37 8.66
N ILE A 378 -3.03 -29.36 9.38
CA ILE A 378 -4.04 -29.20 10.42
C ILE A 378 -3.41 -29.20 11.80
N PHE A 379 -3.81 -28.20 12.59
CA PHE A 379 -3.46 -27.99 13.98
C PHE A 379 -4.72 -28.08 14.82
N ASN A 380 -4.82 -29.14 15.62
CA ASN A 380 -6.00 -29.41 16.42
C ASN A 380 -5.82 -28.85 17.84
N LEU A 381 -6.61 -27.85 18.18
CA LEU A 381 -6.68 -27.22 19.51
C LEU A 381 -7.53 -28.03 20.51
N GLY A 382 -8.21 -29.08 20.02
CA GLY A 382 -9.14 -29.89 20.81
C GLY A 382 -10.51 -29.96 20.13
N GLY A 383 -11.03 -31.19 19.98
CA GLY A 383 -12.34 -31.43 19.37
C GLY A 383 -12.43 -31.16 17.85
N GLY A 384 -11.36 -30.72 17.19
CA GLY A 384 -11.34 -30.44 15.76
C GLY A 384 -11.21 -31.70 14.88
N LEU A 385 -10.69 -32.79 15.42
CA LEU A 385 -10.53 -34.09 14.75
C LEU A 385 -11.21 -35.22 15.53
N PHE A 386 -11.62 -36.28 14.83
CA PHE A 386 -12.07 -37.51 15.49
C PHE A 386 -10.90 -38.27 16.14
N PRO A 387 -11.14 -39.02 17.24
CA PRO A 387 -10.08 -39.78 17.91
C PRO A 387 -9.36 -40.80 17.01
N SER A 388 -10.01 -41.30 15.96
CA SER A 388 -9.43 -42.20 14.95
C SER A 388 -8.21 -41.62 14.23
N ALA A 389 -8.05 -40.30 14.20
CA ALA A 389 -6.95 -39.61 13.54
C ALA A 389 -5.63 -39.58 14.36
N ALA A 390 -5.65 -40.03 15.62
CA ALA A 390 -4.55 -39.83 16.57
C ALA A 390 -3.19 -40.36 16.07
N GLU A 391 -3.15 -41.53 15.43
CA GLU A 391 -1.91 -42.19 14.98
C GLU A 391 -1.63 -42.01 13.48
N ARG A 392 -2.39 -41.14 12.80
CA ARG A 392 -2.24 -40.89 11.36
C ARG A 392 -1.40 -39.66 11.07
N ALA A 393 -0.51 -39.71 10.09
CA ALA A 393 0.22 -38.52 9.61
C ALA A 393 -0.60 -37.75 8.56
N ALA A 394 -1.26 -38.48 7.67
CA ALA A 394 -2.18 -37.96 6.67
C ALA A 394 -3.62 -38.30 7.07
N ILE A 395 -4.51 -37.34 6.94
CA ILE A 395 -5.94 -37.46 7.29
C ILE A 395 -6.79 -37.05 6.09
N THR A 396 -8.05 -37.49 6.08
CA THR A 396 -9.03 -37.11 5.06
C THR A 396 -10.11 -36.21 5.67
N MET A 397 -11.04 -35.73 4.83
CA MET A 397 -12.17 -34.94 5.29
C MET A 397 -13.06 -35.69 6.31
N GLU A 398 -13.11 -37.02 6.26
CA GLU A 398 -13.85 -37.87 7.21
C GLU A 398 -13.29 -37.83 8.64
N ASP A 399 -12.00 -37.50 8.79
CA ASP A 399 -11.35 -37.38 10.08
C ASP A 399 -11.61 -36.01 10.75
N VAL A 400 -12.22 -35.05 10.02
CA VAL A 400 -12.50 -33.68 10.50
C VAL A 400 -13.82 -33.64 11.27
N ARG A 401 -13.75 -33.24 12.53
CA ARG A 401 -14.92 -33.07 13.42
C ARG A 401 -15.36 -31.61 13.55
N SER A 402 -14.45 -30.66 13.33
CA SER A 402 -14.73 -29.22 13.40
C SER A 402 -15.88 -28.83 12.47
N ILE A 403 -16.97 -28.31 13.03
CA ILE A 403 -18.15 -27.89 12.26
C ILE A 403 -17.78 -26.85 11.19
N PRO A 404 -17.12 -25.72 11.53
CA PRO A 404 -16.79 -24.72 10.52
C PRO A 404 -15.80 -25.23 9.47
N ALA A 405 -14.82 -26.06 9.85
CA ALA A 405 -13.85 -26.60 8.90
C ALA A 405 -14.51 -27.56 7.91
N TRP A 406 -15.35 -28.46 8.41
CA TRP A 406 -16.08 -29.39 7.56
C TRP A 406 -16.99 -28.65 6.56
N SER A 407 -17.72 -27.62 6.99
CA SER A 407 -18.53 -26.79 6.09
C SER A 407 -17.71 -26.07 5.01
N LEU A 408 -16.56 -25.50 5.36
CA LEU A 408 -15.68 -24.85 4.38
C LEU A 408 -15.14 -25.87 3.37
N PHE A 409 -14.62 -27.00 3.85
CA PHE A 409 -14.02 -28.02 2.99
C PHE A 409 -15.04 -28.66 2.06
N LEU A 410 -16.30 -28.84 2.50
CA LEU A 410 -17.39 -29.34 1.66
C LEU A 410 -17.59 -28.47 0.41
N GLY A 411 -17.57 -27.15 0.58
CA GLY A 411 -17.65 -26.22 -0.56
C GLY A 411 -16.40 -26.31 -1.45
N LEU A 412 -15.23 -26.44 -0.84
CA LEU A 412 -13.94 -26.44 -1.53
C LEU A 412 -13.75 -27.66 -2.45
N VAL A 413 -14.26 -28.82 -2.05
CA VAL A 413 -14.20 -30.06 -2.83
C VAL A 413 -15.43 -30.29 -3.72
N CYS A 414 -16.24 -29.25 -3.95
CA CYS A 414 -17.48 -29.39 -4.72
C CYS A 414 -17.22 -29.99 -6.12
N PRO A 415 -17.84 -31.15 -6.47
CA PRO A 415 -17.61 -31.83 -7.75
C PRO A 415 -18.01 -31.01 -8.98
N ALA A 416 -18.89 -30.00 -8.81
CA ALA A 416 -19.30 -29.10 -9.88
C ALA A 416 -18.16 -28.17 -10.36
N VAL A 417 -17.04 -28.11 -9.62
CA VAL A 417 -15.86 -27.32 -9.97
C VAL A 417 -14.69 -28.24 -10.33
N PRO A 418 -14.31 -28.35 -11.62
CA PRO A 418 -13.17 -29.17 -12.00
C PRO A 418 -11.86 -28.49 -11.59
N TRP A 419 -11.00 -29.20 -10.87
CA TRP A 419 -9.66 -28.73 -10.55
C TRP A 419 -8.66 -29.19 -11.63
N SER A 420 -7.82 -28.27 -12.09
CA SER A 420 -6.71 -28.57 -12.98
C SER A 420 -5.43 -28.80 -12.15
N GLY A 421 -4.72 -29.90 -12.43
CA GLY A 421 -3.44 -30.24 -11.77
C GLY A 421 -3.34 -31.71 -11.39
N ALA A 422 -2.11 -32.25 -11.35
CA ALA A 422 -1.87 -33.59 -10.82
C ALA A 422 -2.07 -33.59 -9.30
N HIS A 423 -2.69 -34.64 -8.76
CA HIS A 423 -2.64 -34.90 -7.31
C HIS A 423 -1.16 -35.00 -6.91
N GLN A 424 -0.75 -34.30 -5.84
CA GLN A 424 0.65 -34.30 -5.42
C GLN A 424 1.10 -35.72 -5.06
N ASP A 425 2.21 -36.15 -5.67
CA ASP A 425 2.86 -37.43 -5.42
C ASP A 425 3.22 -37.61 -3.94
N GLU A 426 3.12 -38.84 -3.44
CA GLU A 426 3.31 -39.20 -2.02
C GLU A 426 4.74 -38.99 -1.47
N SER A 427 5.68 -38.47 -2.28
CA SER A 427 7.12 -38.54 -2.02
C SER A 427 7.79 -37.26 -1.47
N LEU A 428 7.06 -36.15 -1.27
CA LEU A 428 7.65 -34.91 -0.74
C LEU A 428 7.74 -34.94 0.81
N SER A 429 8.97 -35.07 1.31
CA SER A 429 9.28 -35.37 2.72
C SER A 429 9.24 -34.20 3.71
N MET A 430 8.70 -33.02 3.35
CA MET A 430 8.60 -31.89 4.30
C MET A 430 7.23 -31.21 4.25
N PRO A 431 6.62 -30.88 5.41
CA PRO A 431 5.40 -30.08 5.44
C PRO A 431 5.69 -28.67 4.92
N HIS A 432 5.02 -28.28 3.84
CA HIS A 432 5.00 -26.88 3.38
C HIS A 432 3.90 -26.14 4.12
N TYR A 433 4.25 -25.10 4.88
CA TYR A 433 3.29 -24.33 5.69
C TYR A 433 2.54 -23.25 4.88
N SER A 434 2.54 -23.36 3.54
CA SER A 434 1.87 -22.44 2.64
C SER A 434 0.34 -22.46 2.81
N SER A 435 -0.21 -23.63 3.17
CA SER A 435 -1.62 -23.82 3.50
C SER A 435 -1.75 -24.55 4.85
N TYR A 436 -2.55 -24.00 5.76
CA TYR A 436 -2.74 -24.55 7.09
C TYR A 436 -4.12 -24.21 7.65
N ALA A 437 -4.59 -25.02 8.60
CA ALA A 437 -5.78 -24.70 9.39
C ALA A 437 -5.57 -25.01 10.87
N VAL A 438 -6.04 -24.11 11.73
CA VAL A 438 -6.09 -24.27 13.19
C VAL A 438 -7.55 -24.50 13.58
N LEU A 439 -7.83 -25.65 14.18
CA LEU A 439 -9.19 -26.16 14.36
C LEU A 439 -9.49 -26.46 15.84
N SER A 440 -10.69 -26.08 16.29
CA SER A 440 -11.37 -26.70 17.43
C SER A 440 -12.72 -27.25 16.97
N GLN A 441 -13.56 -27.77 17.88
CA GLN A 441 -14.91 -28.22 17.51
C GLN A 441 -15.76 -27.07 16.90
N PHE A 442 -15.64 -25.86 17.44
CA PHE A 442 -16.49 -24.70 17.08
C PHE A 442 -15.71 -23.50 16.52
N PHE A 443 -14.39 -23.65 16.34
CA PHE A 443 -13.52 -22.62 15.79
C PHE A 443 -12.70 -23.18 14.61
N MET A 444 -12.48 -22.34 13.60
CA MET A 444 -11.55 -22.60 12.50
C MET A 444 -10.85 -21.30 12.13
N HIS A 445 -9.53 -21.37 11.94
CA HIS A 445 -8.79 -20.45 11.10
C HIS A 445 -8.11 -21.26 10.00
N CYS A 446 -8.38 -20.94 8.74
CA CYS A 446 -7.86 -21.66 7.59
C CYS A 446 -7.21 -20.67 6.62
N THR A 447 -5.91 -20.82 6.39
CA THR A 447 -5.19 -20.08 5.36
C THR A 447 -4.89 -21.03 4.22
N LEU A 448 -5.42 -20.74 3.03
CA LEU A 448 -5.13 -21.48 1.82
C LEU A 448 -4.34 -20.60 0.86
N ARG A 449 -3.18 -21.09 0.45
CA ARG A 449 -2.43 -20.52 -0.67
C ARG A 449 -2.57 -21.43 -1.87
N LEU A 450 -3.26 -20.94 -2.88
CA LEU A 450 -3.48 -21.64 -4.14
C LEU A 450 -2.81 -20.81 -5.23
N GLU A 451 -1.64 -21.28 -5.68
CA GLU A 451 -0.77 -20.54 -6.61
C GLU A 451 -0.46 -19.11 -6.11
N GLN A 452 -0.91 -18.08 -6.81
CA GLN A 452 -0.70 -16.68 -6.45
C GLN A 452 -1.87 -16.07 -5.65
N ASN A 453 -2.91 -16.84 -5.36
CA ASN A 453 -4.03 -16.42 -4.53
C ASN A 453 -3.82 -16.84 -3.08
N LEU A 454 -4.08 -15.91 -2.16
CA LEU A 454 -4.13 -16.15 -0.73
C LEU A 454 -5.56 -15.97 -0.24
N TYR A 455 -6.07 -17.00 0.42
CA TYR A 455 -7.37 -17.01 1.08
C TYR A 455 -7.17 -17.22 2.57
N VAL A 456 -7.90 -16.48 3.40
CA VAL A 456 -7.95 -16.68 4.84
C VAL A 456 -9.42 -16.71 5.24
N ALA A 457 -9.88 -17.82 5.79
CA ALA A 457 -11.21 -17.98 6.34
C ALA A 457 -11.10 -18.24 7.84
N GLU A 458 -11.80 -17.44 8.64
CA GLU A 458 -11.87 -17.60 10.09
C GLU A 458 -13.34 -17.68 10.49
N CYS A 459 -13.68 -18.57 11.41
CA CYS A 459 -15.03 -18.72 11.91
C CYS A 459 -15.03 -19.16 13.37
N SER A 460 -15.87 -18.52 14.17
CA SER A 460 -16.23 -18.95 15.52
C SER A 460 -17.75 -19.16 15.59
N CYS A 461 -18.15 -20.33 16.04
CA CYS A 461 -19.55 -20.73 16.28
C CYS A 461 -19.74 -21.19 17.74
N GLU A 462 -18.92 -20.71 18.67
CA GLU A 462 -18.96 -21.13 20.07
C GLU A 462 -20.18 -20.54 20.79
N GLU A 463 -20.88 -21.36 21.58
CA GLU A 463 -22.07 -20.92 22.33
C GLU A 463 -21.70 -19.86 23.39
N GLY A 464 -22.54 -18.84 23.54
CA GLY A 464 -22.31 -17.76 24.49
C GLY A 464 -21.32 -16.67 24.02
N SER A 465 -20.77 -16.80 22.81
CA SER A 465 -19.92 -15.79 22.16
C SER A 465 -20.59 -15.18 20.92
N GLU A 466 -20.09 -14.04 20.44
CA GLU A 466 -20.54 -13.47 19.16
C GLU A 466 -20.05 -14.39 18.03
N LYS A 467 -20.97 -15.09 17.36
CA LYS A 467 -20.62 -15.96 16.24
C LYS A 467 -20.36 -15.16 14.97
N TYR A 468 -19.35 -15.58 14.21
CA TYR A 468 -18.96 -14.87 12.99
C TYR A 468 -18.26 -15.75 11.96
N VAL A 469 -18.26 -15.27 10.72
CA VAL A 469 -17.40 -15.73 9.62
C VAL A 469 -16.66 -14.53 9.05
N ARG A 470 -15.33 -14.63 9.01
CA ARG A 470 -14.44 -13.67 8.37
C ARG A 470 -13.76 -14.32 7.19
N PHE A 471 -13.66 -13.58 6.10
CA PHE A 471 -12.97 -14.00 4.90
C PHE A 471 -12.06 -12.88 4.40
N GLN A 472 -10.81 -13.21 4.11
CA GLN A 472 -9.85 -12.32 3.48
C GLN A 472 -9.33 -12.98 2.21
N PHE A 473 -9.19 -12.18 1.17
CA PHE A 473 -8.65 -12.59 -0.10
C PHE A 473 -7.61 -11.58 -0.56
N LYS A 474 -6.44 -12.08 -0.93
CA LYS A 474 -5.45 -11.34 -1.70
C LYS A 474 -5.09 -12.15 -2.92
N GLY A 475 -5.59 -11.74 -4.07
CA GLY A 475 -5.44 -12.50 -5.31
C GLY A 475 -4.29 -12.03 -6.19
N GLY A 476 -3.63 -12.99 -6.85
CA GLY A 476 -2.51 -12.76 -7.77
C GLY A 476 -2.72 -13.44 -9.13
N ALA A 477 -1.75 -13.24 -10.04
CA ALA A 477 -1.77 -13.44 -11.50
C ALA A 477 -2.71 -12.50 -12.28
N GLY A 478 -2.38 -12.28 -13.56
CA GLY A 478 -3.08 -11.40 -14.51
C GLY A 478 -2.82 -9.91 -14.41
N SER A 479 -3.34 -9.16 -15.38
CA SER A 479 -3.26 -7.70 -15.47
C SER A 479 -4.03 -7.02 -14.33
N ARG A 480 -3.76 -5.73 -14.07
CA ARG A 480 -4.49 -4.97 -13.03
C ARG A 480 -6.00 -4.99 -13.25
N ALA A 481 -6.42 -4.83 -14.51
CA ALA A 481 -7.83 -4.86 -14.88
C ALA A 481 -8.46 -6.22 -14.53
N GLN A 482 -7.76 -7.33 -14.82
CA GLN A 482 -8.25 -8.68 -14.53
C GLN A 482 -8.34 -8.95 -13.02
N ARG A 483 -7.31 -8.58 -12.25
CA ARG A 483 -7.33 -8.72 -10.78
C ARG A 483 -8.49 -7.94 -10.16
N ARG A 484 -8.75 -6.73 -10.67
CA ARG A 484 -9.87 -5.89 -10.25
C ARG A 484 -11.23 -6.47 -10.66
N GLY A 485 -11.36 -7.00 -11.87
CA GLY A 485 -12.58 -7.65 -12.35
C GLY A 485 -12.99 -8.80 -11.43
N ARG A 486 -12.05 -9.72 -11.16
CA ARG A 486 -12.23 -10.82 -10.20
C ARG A 486 -12.64 -10.34 -8.81
N GLN A 487 -11.94 -9.34 -8.27
CA GLN A 487 -12.26 -8.75 -6.98
C GLN A 487 -13.70 -8.19 -6.95
N ARG A 488 -14.14 -7.50 -8.00
CA ARG A 488 -15.50 -6.95 -8.10
C ARG A 488 -16.58 -8.03 -8.15
N VAL A 489 -16.33 -9.12 -8.88
CA VAL A 489 -17.21 -10.30 -8.91
C VAL A 489 -17.35 -10.89 -7.51
N MET A 490 -16.23 -11.19 -6.85
CA MET A 490 -16.22 -11.73 -5.47
C MET A 490 -16.94 -10.79 -4.49
N ARG A 491 -16.71 -9.48 -4.59
CA ARG A 491 -17.38 -8.47 -3.76
C ARG A 491 -18.89 -8.51 -3.95
N LEU A 492 -19.38 -8.62 -5.18
CA LEU A 492 -20.82 -8.65 -5.45
C LEU A 492 -21.46 -9.94 -4.92
N ILE A 493 -20.80 -11.09 -5.09
CA ILE A 493 -21.23 -12.38 -4.56
C ILE A 493 -21.32 -12.34 -3.03
N LEU A 494 -20.23 -11.96 -2.37
CA LEU A 494 -20.16 -11.92 -0.90
C LEU A 494 -21.19 -10.96 -0.29
N LYS A 495 -21.42 -9.80 -0.91
CA LYS A 495 -22.50 -8.89 -0.50
C LYS A 495 -23.89 -9.53 -0.64
N GLY A 496 -24.13 -10.27 -1.73
CA GLY A 496 -25.37 -11.03 -1.92
C GLY A 496 -25.59 -12.11 -0.87
N GLU A 497 -24.50 -12.70 -0.37
CA GLU A 497 -24.51 -13.68 0.72
C GLU A 497 -24.55 -13.04 2.13
N GLY A 498 -24.75 -11.73 2.23
CA GLY A 498 -24.94 -11.01 3.49
C GLY A 498 -23.65 -10.66 4.25
N PHE A 499 -22.49 -10.64 3.57
CA PHE A 499 -21.25 -10.15 4.17
C PHE A 499 -21.11 -8.63 4.04
N ASP A 500 -20.56 -8.01 5.07
CA ASP A 500 -20.00 -6.68 5.01
C ASP A 500 -18.62 -6.72 4.34
N VAL A 501 -18.53 -6.19 3.12
CA VAL A 501 -17.32 -6.31 2.29
C VAL A 501 -16.58 -4.97 2.17
N VAL A 502 -15.32 -4.97 2.58
CA VAL A 502 -14.35 -3.90 2.35
C VAL A 502 -13.37 -4.37 1.28
N SER A 503 -13.04 -3.52 0.33
CA SER A 503 -12.10 -3.85 -0.73
C SER A 503 -11.19 -2.69 -1.06
N ARG A 504 -9.91 -3.01 -1.30
CA ARG A 504 -8.83 -2.06 -1.55
C ARG A 504 -7.85 -2.66 -2.54
N GLY A 505 -7.71 -2.10 -3.74
CA GLY A 505 -6.82 -2.72 -4.72
C GLY A 505 -7.34 -4.10 -5.17
N ASP A 506 -6.47 -5.11 -5.04
CA ASP A 506 -6.75 -6.54 -5.21
C ASP A 506 -7.01 -7.28 -3.89
N TYR A 507 -7.07 -6.55 -2.78
CA TYR A 507 -7.39 -7.07 -1.45
C TYR A 507 -8.88 -6.93 -1.16
N LEU A 508 -9.45 -7.98 -0.57
CA LEU A 508 -10.84 -8.05 -0.15
C LEU A 508 -10.90 -8.60 1.27
N GLU A 509 -11.70 -7.96 2.10
CA GLU A 509 -12.07 -8.44 3.43
C GLU A 509 -13.60 -8.45 3.52
N ALA A 510 -14.16 -9.54 4.04
CA ALA A 510 -15.57 -9.75 4.21
C ALA A 510 -15.84 -10.30 5.62
N MET A 511 -16.85 -9.77 6.29
CA MET A 511 -17.22 -10.19 7.64
C MET A 511 -18.74 -10.38 7.71
N ARG A 512 -19.18 -11.41 8.41
CA ARG A 512 -20.58 -11.63 8.74
C ARG A 512 -20.68 -12.11 10.18
N SER A 513 -21.38 -11.35 11.02
CA SER A 513 -21.81 -11.82 12.34
C SER A 513 -23.25 -12.33 12.25
N GLY A 514 -23.63 -13.31 13.07
CA GLY A 514 -25.01 -13.79 13.13
C GLY A 514 -25.20 -14.94 14.08
N GLU A 515 -26.36 -15.05 14.71
CA GLU A 515 -26.61 -16.04 15.78
C GLU A 515 -26.98 -17.45 15.26
N GLU A 516 -27.46 -17.54 14.01
CA GLU A 516 -27.95 -18.78 13.39
C GLU A 516 -26.82 -19.65 12.81
N ASP A 517 -26.58 -20.82 13.40
CA ASP A 517 -25.51 -21.74 12.99
C ASP A 517 -25.68 -22.26 11.55
N VAL A 518 -26.91 -22.60 11.17
CA VAL A 518 -27.23 -23.11 9.83
C VAL A 518 -26.83 -22.12 8.75
N LEU A 519 -27.04 -20.83 9.02
CA LEU A 519 -26.72 -19.76 8.10
C LEU A 519 -25.21 -19.56 7.97
N LEU A 520 -24.47 -19.56 9.08
CA LEU A 520 -23.00 -19.46 9.06
C LEU A 520 -22.36 -20.68 8.36
N GLN A 521 -22.87 -21.88 8.59
CA GLN A 521 -22.43 -23.09 7.89
C GLN A 521 -22.69 -23.00 6.38
N ARG A 522 -23.89 -22.54 5.96
CA ARG A 522 -24.19 -22.30 4.53
C ARG A 522 -23.20 -21.30 3.92
N ASN A 523 -22.90 -20.22 4.65
CA ASN A 523 -21.92 -19.23 4.22
C ASN A 523 -20.53 -19.83 4.06
N LEU A 524 -20.09 -20.72 4.96
CA LEU A 524 -18.80 -21.41 4.84
C LEU A 524 -18.75 -22.35 3.63
N VAL A 525 -19.82 -23.11 3.36
CA VAL A 525 -19.93 -23.91 2.12
C VAL A 525 -19.83 -23.01 0.89
N CYS A 526 -20.55 -21.90 0.89
CA CYS A 526 -20.49 -20.91 -0.20
C CYS A 526 -19.09 -20.32 -0.37
N LEU A 527 -18.38 -20.01 0.73
CA LEU A 527 -16.99 -19.55 0.69
C LEU A 527 -16.04 -20.60 0.12
N GLY A 528 -16.16 -21.86 0.55
CA GLY A 528 -15.36 -22.95 0.01
C GLY A 528 -15.55 -23.10 -1.50
N LEU A 529 -16.81 -23.08 -1.96
CA LEU A 529 -17.14 -23.13 -3.39
C LEU A 529 -16.60 -21.91 -4.14
N LEU A 530 -16.73 -20.71 -3.57
CA LEU A 530 -16.19 -19.48 -4.16
C LEU A 530 -14.68 -19.58 -4.33
N MET A 531 -13.97 -20.08 -3.33
CA MET A 531 -12.52 -20.28 -3.40
C MET A 531 -12.12 -21.27 -4.51
N ALA A 532 -12.82 -22.40 -4.60
CA ALA A 532 -12.61 -23.39 -5.65
C ALA A 532 -12.89 -22.81 -7.04
N TRP A 533 -14.04 -22.15 -7.22
CA TRP A 533 -14.46 -21.56 -8.49
C TRP A 533 -13.52 -20.44 -8.95
N VAL A 534 -13.08 -19.59 -8.02
CA VAL A 534 -12.13 -18.52 -8.32
C VAL A 534 -10.78 -19.07 -8.75
N GLN A 535 -10.33 -20.16 -8.13
CA GLN A 535 -9.08 -20.82 -8.50
C GLN A 535 -9.16 -21.52 -9.86
N SER A 536 -10.23 -22.29 -10.12
CA SER A 536 -10.38 -23.09 -11.34
C SER A 536 -10.73 -22.27 -12.58
N SER A 537 -11.52 -21.20 -12.44
CA SER A 537 -11.93 -20.35 -13.56
C SER A 537 -10.76 -19.57 -14.18
N GLY A 538 -9.64 -19.46 -13.45
CA GLY A 538 -8.46 -18.73 -13.90
C GLY A 538 -8.67 -17.22 -13.97
N VAL A 539 -7.59 -16.50 -14.28
CA VAL A 539 -7.58 -15.03 -14.20
C VAL A 539 -8.27 -14.38 -15.40
N GLU A 540 -8.20 -14.99 -16.57
CA GLU A 540 -8.72 -14.40 -17.81
C GLU A 540 -10.26 -14.38 -17.82
N ALA A 541 -10.90 -15.49 -17.45
CA ALA A 541 -12.36 -15.60 -17.47
C ALA A 541 -13.01 -14.62 -16.47
N LEU A 542 -12.60 -14.65 -15.20
CA LEU A 542 -13.17 -13.78 -14.17
C LEU A 542 -12.78 -12.31 -14.33
N GLY A 543 -11.62 -12.04 -14.92
CA GLY A 543 -11.15 -10.69 -15.16
C GLY A 543 -11.91 -9.94 -16.26
N GLY A 544 -12.47 -10.67 -17.23
CA GLY A 544 -13.21 -10.11 -18.37
C GLY A 544 -14.73 -9.97 -18.18
N MET A 545 -15.30 -10.63 -17.16
CA MET A 545 -16.74 -10.63 -16.91
C MET A 545 -17.21 -9.35 -16.21
N THR A 546 -18.46 -8.95 -16.45
CA THR A 546 -19.10 -7.98 -15.56
C THR A 546 -19.40 -8.62 -14.20
N PRO A 547 -19.47 -7.84 -13.10
CA PRO A 547 -19.79 -8.36 -11.78
C PRO A 547 -21.09 -9.18 -11.76
N GLU A 548 -22.12 -8.73 -12.49
CA GLU A 548 -23.43 -9.36 -12.57
C GLU A 548 -23.37 -10.71 -13.27
N GLN A 549 -22.65 -10.78 -14.40
CA GLN A 549 -22.41 -12.04 -15.12
C GLN A 549 -21.69 -13.05 -14.22
N GLY A 550 -20.62 -12.62 -13.54
CA GLY A 550 -19.89 -13.48 -12.62
C GLY A 550 -20.76 -13.98 -11.46
N ARG A 551 -21.59 -13.10 -10.87
CA ARG A 551 -22.54 -13.47 -9.83
C ARG A 551 -23.55 -14.51 -10.32
N ASP A 552 -24.12 -14.31 -11.50
CA ASP A 552 -25.17 -15.19 -12.02
C ASP A 552 -24.63 -16.58 -12.37
N LEU A 553 -23.41 -16.65 -12.94
CA LEU A 553 -22.68 -17.92 -13.16
C LEU A 553 -22.39 -18.63 -11.84
N PHE A 554 -21.86 -17.91 -10.84
CA PHE A 554 -21.60 -18.49 -9.52
C PHE A 554 -22.88 -18.96 -8.83
N ARG A 555 -23.98 -18.22 -8.97
CA ARG A 555 -25.27 -18.61 -8.40
C ARG A 555 -25.81 -19.88 -9.05
N ALA A 556 -25.71 -20.01 -10.36
CA ALA A 556 -26.11 -21.23 -11.08
C ALA A 556 -25.30 -22.44 -10.60
N LEU A 557 -23.99 -22.27 -10.41
CA LEU A 557 -23.10 -23.28 -9.84
C LEU A 557 -23.47 -23.64 -8.38
N PHE A 558 -23.76 -22.65 -7.54
CA PHE A 558 -24.14 -22.89 -6.15
C PHE A 558 -25.47 -23.66 -6.07
N VAL A 559 -26.47 -23.29 -6.86
CA VAL A 559 -27.77 -23.99 -6.90
C VAL A 559 -27.63 -25.42 -7.42
N SER A 560 -26.80 -25.65 -8.46
CA SER A 560 -26.58 -27.01 -8.97
C SER A 560 -25.86 -27.90 -7.95
N SER A 561 -24.91 -27.35 -7.20
CA SER A 561 -24.20 -28.08 -6.14
C SER A 561 -25.11 -28.55 -5.00
N LEU A 562 -26.16 -27.80 -4.69
CA LEU A 562 -27.17 -28.18 -3.70
C LEU A 562 -28.15 -29.25 -4.21
N SER A 563 -28.32 -29.37 -5.53
CA SER A 563 -29.32 -30.25 -6.16
C SER A 563 -28.77 -31.65 -6.47
N ASN A 564 -27.45 -31.82 -6.51
CA ASN A 564 -26.79 -33.07 -6.87
C ASN A 564 -25.55 -33.25 -5.97
N PRO A 565 -25.72 -33.72 -4.72
CA PRO A 565 -24.68 -33.68 -3.70
C PRO A 565 -23.48 -34.62 -3.93
N GLY A 566 -23.50 -35.47 -4.97
CA GLY A 566 -22.49 -36.51 -5.18
C GLY A 566 -22.77 -37.75 -4.36
#